data_AF-A0A834TTI7-F1
#
_entry.id   AF-A0A834TTI7-F1
#
_cell.length_a   1.000
_cell.length_b   1.000
_cell.length_c   1.000
_cell.angle_alpha   90.00
_cell.angle_beta   90.00
_cell.angle_gamma   90.00
#
_symmetry.space_group_name_H-M   'P 1'
#
loop_
_entity.id
_entity.type
_entity.pdbx_description
1 polymer ?
#
loop_
_entity_poly.entity_id
_entity_poly.type
_entity_poly.pdbx_seq_one_letter_code
_entity_poly.pdbx_strand_id
1 'polypeptide(L)'
;MCGRSTFWYWLISAIPFYGATWEHYFTNSLILPVLNGPTEGLMIIYVLHFFTAVVGAEWWAQQSEKSIPFLSGIPFLGRIPTYTAVLYFVIPLAIIPTVAYNVCNVYKVVQARKGSMLLALAMLYPFVVLLGGVLLWDYLSPSDIMGKYPHLVIIGTGLAFGYLVGRMILAHLCDEPKGLKTGMCMSLLYLPVAIANALTSRLNDGVPLVNERFVLLGFCAFTGTIYLHFAISVIHEITTALGIYCFRITRKEA
;
A
#
# COMPACT_ATOMS: atom_id res chain seq x y z
N MET A 1 -10.54 -12.94 11.93
CA MET A 1 -11.22 -12.00 12.85
C MET A 1 -11.41 -10.60 12.27
N CYS A 2 -10.49 -10.01 11.49
CA CYS A 2 -10.70 -8.66 10.92
C CYS A 2 -11.36 -8.60 9.52
N GLY A 3 -11.46 -9.71 8.78
CA GLY A 3 -12.16 -9.77 7.48
C GLY A 3 -11.77 -8.62 6.53
N ARG A 4 -12.79 -7.89 6.04
CA ARG A 4 -12.63 -6.72 5.15
C ARG A 4 -11.78 -5.59 5.76
N SER A 5 -11.75 -5.45 7.08
CA SER A 5 -10.95 -4.41 7.77
C SER A 5 -9.45 -4.62 7.61
N THR A 6 -9.00 -5.83 7.29
CA THR A 6 -7.57 -6.15 7.10
C THR A 6 -6.95 -5.32 5.96
N PHE A 7 -7.69 -5.10 4.88
CA PHE A 7 -7.22 -4.27 3.76
C PHE A 7 -7.03 -2.80 4.18
N TRP A 8 -7.93 -2.29 5.02
CA TRP A 8 -7.84 -0.92 5.54
C TRP A 8 -6.67 -0.72 6.49
N TYR A 9 -6.32 -1.72 7.30
CA TYR A 9 -5.09 -1.68 8.09
C TYR A 9 -3.83 -1.60 7.21
N TRP A 10 -3.80 -2.35 6.10
CA TRP A 10 -2.71 -2.24 5.14
C TRP A 10 -2.64 -0.84 4.49
N LEU A 11 -3.79 -0.26 4.14
CA LEU A 11 -3.87 1.09 3.56
C LEU A 11 -3.30 2.19 4.46
N ILE A 12 -3.51 2.10 5.78
CA ILE A 12 -2.99 3.07 6.75
C ILE A 12 -1.48 3.20 6.67
N SER A 13 -0.76 2.12 6.35
CA SER A 13 0.69 2.16 6.16
C SER A 13 1.07 2.46 4.71
N ALA A 14 0.35 1.90 3.73
CA ALA A 14 0.69 2.02 2.32
C ALA A 14 0.59 3.48 1.81
N ILE A 15 -0.45 4.23 2.19
CA ILE A 15 -0.68 5.60 1.70
C ILE A 15 0.43 6.56 2.19
N PRO A 16 0.74 6.66 3.50
CA PRO A 16 1.83 7.49 3.98
C PRO A 16 3.18 7.10 3.38
N PHE A 17 3.47 5.81 3.26
CA PHE A 17 4.74 5.34 2.71
C PHE A 17 4.93 5.69 1.24
N TYR A 18 3.90 5.50 0.41
CA TYR A 18 3.95 5.91 -0.99
C TYR A 18 4.08 7.42 -1.12
N GLY A 19 3.33 8.18 -0.30
CA GLY A 19 3.42 9.63 -0.25
C GLY A 19 4.80 10.15 0.14
N ALA A 20 5.45 9.52 1.13
CA ALA A 20 6.80 9.87 1.56
C ALA A 20 7.86 9.51 0.49
N THR A 21 7.67 8.38 -0.20
CA THR A 21 8.53 8.00 -1.34
C THR A 21 8.40 8.99 -2.50
N TRP A 22 7.17 9.42 -2.78
CA TRP A 22 6.89 10.46 -3.76
C TRP A 22 7.47 11.82 -3.36
N GLU A 23 7.37 12.19 -2.09
CA GLU A 23 8.02 13.40 -1.58
C GLU A 23 9.53 13.33 -1.78
N HIS A 24 10.16 12.24 -1.34
CA HIS A 24 11.59 11.99 -1.49
C HIS A 24 12.06 12.14 -2.94
N TYR A 25 11.28 11.62 -3.88
CA TYR A 25 11.56 11.73 -5.31
C TYR A 25 11.71 13.19 -5.78
N PHE A 26 10.94 14.13 -5.22
CA PHE A 26 10.99 15.55 -5.59
C PHE A 26 11.95 16.38 -4.74
N THR A 27 12.03 16.12 -3.43
CA THR A 27 12.79 16.91 -2.45
C THR A 27 14.26 16.51 -2.39
N ASN A 28 14.62 15.30 -2.84
CA ASN A 28 15.95 14.67 -2.63
C ASN A 28 16.33 14.56 -1.15
N SER A 29 15.35 14.61 -0.25
CA SER A 29 15.54 14.50 1.18
C SER A 29 14.42 13.67 1.77
N LEU A 30 14.78 12.63 2.53
CA LEU A 30 13.79 11.78 3.19
C LEU A 30 13.40 12.49 4.48
N ILE A 31 12.44 13.41 4.37
CA ILE A 31 11.86 14.07 5.52
C ILE A 31 10.93 13.05 6.16
N LEU A 32 11.47 12.30 7.13
CA LEU A 32 10.67 11.42 7.95
C LEU A 32 9.92 12.32 8.95
N PRO A 33 8.59 12.46 8.85
CA PRO A 33 7.84 13.10 9.93
C PRO A 33 8.09 12.32 11.22
N VAL A 34 8.13 13.04 12.34
CA VAL A 34 8.25 12.44 13.69
C VAL A 34 7.16 11.37 13.79
N LEU A 35 5.90 11.80 13.73
CA LEU A 35 4.76 10.88 13.65
C LEU A 35 4.71 10.16 12.28
N ASN A 36 4.58 8.82 12.31
CA ASN A 36 4.61 7.90 11.16
C ASN A 36 5.97 7.66 10.49
N GLY A 37 7.09 8.00 11.14
CA GLY A 37 8.40 7.50 10.73
C GLY A 37 8.52 5.97 10.86
N PRO A 38 9.41 5.30 10.08
CA PRO A 38 9.63 3.85 10.17
C PRO A 38 9.94 3.36 11.60
N THR A 39 10.77 4.11 12.32
CA THR A 39 11.17 3.78 13.70
C THR A 39 10.00 3.89 14.67
N GLU A 40 9.25 4.99 14.63
CA GLU A 40 8.10 5.22 15.51
C GLU A 40 6.96 4.25 15.18
N GLY A 41 6.72 3.99 13.90
CA GLY A 41 5.73 3.01 13.45
C GLY A 41 6.03 1.60 13.99
N LEU A 42 7.29 1.15 13.92
CA LEU A 42 7.70 -0.13 14.52
C LEU A 42 7.54 -0.14 16.04
N MET A 43 7.90 0.94 16.73
CA MET A 43 7.71 1.06 18.18
C MET A 43 6.23 0.96 18.55
N ILE A 44 5.33 1.66 17.85
CA ILE A 44 3.88 1.58 18.05
C ILE A 44 3.40 0.14 17.84
N ILE A 45 3.87 -0.53 16.78
CA ILE A 45 3.53 -1.94 16.52
C ILE A 45 3.98 -2.83 17.67
N TYR A 46 5.20 -2.68 18.20
CA TYR A 46 5.66 -3.47 19.34
C TYR A 46 4.82 -3.25 20.59
N VAL A 47 4.51 -1.99 20.91
CA VAL A 47 3.63 -1.65 22.04
C VAL A 47 2.25 -2.30 21.88
N LEU A 48 1.67 -2.26 20.67
CA LEU A 48 0.39 -2.92 20.38
C LEU A 48 0.47 -4.45 20.53
N HIS A 49 1.58 -5.08 20.15
CA HIS A 49 1.78 -6.52 20.35
C HIS A 49 1.87 -6.87 21.84
N PHE A 50 2.65 -6.13 22.64
CA PHE A 50 2.73 -6.33 24.07
C PHE A 50 1.38 -6.10 24.76
N PHE A 51 0.67 -5.04 24.39
CA PHE A 51 -0.68 -4.78 24.88
C PHE A 51 -1.61 -5.97 24.55
N THR A 52 -1.61 -6.44 23.31
CA THR A 52 -2.42 -7.58 22.87
C THR A 52 -2.06 -8.87 23.61
N ALA A 53 -0.79 -9.08 23.96
CA ALA A 53 -0.36 -10.22 24.76
C ALA A 53 -0.95 -10.20 26.18
N VAL A 54 -1.18 -9.01 26.75
CA VAL A 54 -1.78 -8.83 28.08
C VAL A 54 -3.30 -8.94 28.03
N VAL A 55 -3.97 -8.25 27.11
CA VAL A 55 -5.45 -8.18 27.07
C VAL A 55 -6.11 -9.31 26.28
N GLY A 56 -5.32 -10.05 25.50
CA GLY A 56 -5.79 -11.10 24.59
C GLY A 56 -6.30 -10.56 23.25
N ALA A 57 -6.25 -11.40 22.22
CA ALA A 57 -6.69 -11.02 20.86
C ALA A 57 -8.21 -10.73 20.78
N GLU A 58 -9.01 -11.36 21.64
CA GLU A 58 -10.47 -11.17 21.69
C GLU A 58 -10.87 -9.75 22.09
N TRP A 59 -10.01 -9.04 22.83
CA TRP A 59 -10.23 -7.64 23.18
C TRP A 59 -10.41 -6.73 21.96
N TRP A 60 -9.73 -7.04 20.86
CA TRP A 60 -9.88 -6.29 19.61
C TRP A 60 -11.20 -6.59 18.90
N ALA A 61 -11.71 -7.82 19.04
CA ALA A 61 -12.91 -8.30 18.35
C ALA A 61 -14.21 -7.98 19.10
N GLN A 62 -14.17 -7.76 20.42
CA GLN A 62 -15.36 -7.35 21.18
C GLN A 62 -15.80 -5.91 20.86
N GLN A 63 -17.04 -5.60 21.24
CA GLN A 63 -17.64 -4.28 21.08
C GLN A 63 -16.80 -3.21 21.81
N SER A 64 -16.60 -2.08 21.14
CA SER A 64 -15.72 -1.01 21.62
C SER A 64 -16.18 -0.40 22.95
N GLU A 65 -17.48 -0.38 23.25
CA GLU A 65 -18.01 0.09 24.54
C GLU A 65 -17.56 -0.78 25.72
N LYS A 66 -17.33 -2.07 25.47
CA LYS A 66 -16.81 -3.02 26.45
C LYS A 66 -15.29 -2.91 26.62
N SER A 67 -14.58 -2.60 25.55
CA SER A 67 -13.12 -2.41 25.56
C SER A 67 -12.68 -1.07 26.11
N ILE A 68 -13.41 0.00 25.76
CA ILE A 68 -13.09 1.39 26.06
C ILE A 68 -14.37 2.05 26.57
N PRO A 69 -14.63 2.02 27.89
CA PRO A 69 -15.87 2.53 28.48
C PRO A 69 -16.16 4.01 28.14
N PHE A 70 -15.13 4.81 27.85
CA PHE A 70 -15.27 6.20 27.42
C PHE A 70 -16.01 6.36 26.08
N LEU A 71 -15.97 5.35 25.20
CA LEU A 71 -16.67 5.37 23.91
C LEU A 71 -18.16 5.04 24.01
N SER A 72 -18.64 4.63 25.20
CA SER A 72 -20.05 4.27 25.42
C SER A 72 -21.02 5.45 25.22
N GLY A 73 -20.54 6.68 25.41
CA GLY A 73 -21.34 7.90 25.21
C GLY A 73 -21.43 8.39 23.77
N ILE A 74 -20.66 7.80 22.84
CA ILE A 74 -20.63 8.23 21.42
C ILE A 74 -21.53 7.29 20.61
N PRO A 75 -22.71 7.74 20.15
CA PRO A 75 -23.54 6.92 19.28
C PRO A 75 -22.74 6.48 18.04
N PHE A 76 -22.99 5.27 17.55
CA PHE A 76 -22.27 4.57 16.46
C PHE A 76 -20.90 3.98 16.82
N LEU A 77 -20.07 4.65 17.61
CA LEU A 77 -18.73 4.15 17.92
C LEU A 77 -18.73 2.99 18.91
N GLY A 78 -19.64 2.98 19.90
CA GLY A 78 -19.75 1.93 20.93
C GLY A 78 -20.14 0.54 20.42
N ARG A 79 -20.87 0.48 19.30
CA ARG A 79 -21.49 -0.76 18.78
C ARG A 79 -20.64 -1.50 17.74
N ILE A 80 -19.56 -0.91 17.27
CA ILE A 80 -18.64 -1.53 16.32
C ILE A 80 -17.54 -2.31 17.05
N PRO A 81 -16.92 -3.31 16.41
CA PRO A 81 -15.75 -3.98 16.96
C PRO A 81 -14.62 -2.98 17.26
N THR A 82 -13.87 -3.24 18.33
CA THR A 82 -12.79 -2.34 18.80
C THR A 82 -11.74 -2.09 17.72
N TYR A 83 -11.37 -3.12 16.94
CA TYR A 83 -10.45 -2.96 15.81
C TYR A 83 -10.97 -1.93 14.78
N THR A 84 -12.26 -1.97 14.45
CA THR A 84 -12.87 -1.01 13.50
C THR A 84 -12.91 0.40 14.09
N ALA A 85 -13.19 0.54 15.38
CA ALA A 85 -13.17 1.84 16.05
C ALA A 85 -11.76 2.45 15.99
N VAL A 86 -10.72 1.67 16.27
CA VAL A 86 -9.32 2.12 16.16
C VAL A 86 -8.97 2.51 14.73
N LEU A 87 -9.42 1.78 13.71
CA LEU A 87 -9.24 2.19 12.31
C LEU A 87 -9.80 3.58 12.03
N TYR A 88 -11.02 3.87 12.48
CA TYR A 88 -11.66 5.17 12.27
C TYR A 88 -10.96 6.33 12.98
N PHE A 89 -10.25 6.07 14.09
CA PHE A 89 -9.41 7.09 14.73
C PHE A 89 -8.05 7.23 14.05
N VAL A 90 -7.39 6.12 13.70
CA VAL A 90 -6.03 6.14 13.16
C VAL A 90 -6.00 6.71 11.74
N ILE A 91 -6.97 6.39 10.88
CA ILE A 91 -7.04 6.90 9.50
C ILE A 91 -6.93 8.44 9.44
N PRO A 92 -7.83 9.22 10.07
CA PRO A 92 -7.76 10.67 9.98
C PRO A 92 -6.54 11.26 10.70
N LEU A 93 -6.09 10.65 11.81
CA LEU A 93 -4.95 11.17 12.58
C LEU A 93 -3.60 10.87 11.92
N ALA A 94 -3.44 9.72 11.29
CA ALA A 94 -2.19 9.30 10.69
C ALA A 94 -2.09 9.72 9.21
N ILE A 95 -3.13 9.47 8.42
CA ILE A 95 -3.04 9.64 6.96
C ILE A 95 -3.15 11.11 6.57
N ILE A 96 -4.14 11.84 7.09
CA ILE A 96 -4.44 13.21 6.62
C ILE A 96 -3.25 14.15 6.86
N PRO A 97 -2.66 14.25 8.08
CA PRO A 97 -1.54 15.16 8.30
C PRO A 97 -0.32 14.77 7.48
N THR A 98 -0.03 13.48 7.37
CA THR A 98 1.14 12.99 6.61
C THR A 98 1.00 13.32 5.13
N VAL A 99 -0.13 12.99 4.50
CA VAL A 99 -0.37 13.29 3.08
C VAL A 99 -0.37 14.81 2.84
N ALA A 100 -0.98 15.59 3.73
CA ALA A 100 -0.98 17.05 3.61
C ALA A 100 0.45 17.63 3.67
N TYR A 101 1.29 17.14 4.58
CA TYR A 101 2.68 17.58 4.70
C TYR A 101 3.50 17.21 3.45
N ASN A 102 3.38 15.96 2.97
CA ASN A 102 4.05 15.48 1.76
C ASN A 102 3.69 16.37 0.54
N VAL A 103 2.39 16.66 0.36
CA VAL A 103 1.92 17.53 -0.74
C VAL A 103 2.44 18.95 -0.61
N CYS A 104 2.40 19.54 0.59
CA CYS A 104 2.92 20.88 0.85
C CYS A 104 4.42 20.99 0.53
N ASN A 105 5.21 20.00 0.90
CA ASN A 105 6.65 20.00 0.68
C ASN A 105 7.00 19.82 -0.80
N VAL A 106 6.34 18.88 -1.49
CA VAL A 106 6.51 18.73 -2.94
C VAL A 106 6.10 19.99 -3.67
N TYR A 107 4.97 20.62 -3.29
CA TYR A 107 4.52 21.87 -3.88
C TYR A 107 5.59 22.96 -3.77
N LYS A 108 6.17 23.18 -2.60
CA LYS A 108 7.25 24.17 -2.39
C LYS A 108 8.44 23.92 -3.30
N VAL A 109 8.89 22.67 -3.41
CA VAL A 109 10.05 22.31 -4.25
C VAL A 109 9.74 22.43 -5.74
N VAL A 110 8.55 22.01 -6.17
CA VAL A 110 8.11 22.12 -7.57
C VAL A 110 8.01 23.59 -7.97
N GLN A 111 7.43 24.45 -7.14
CA GLN A 111 7.36 25.89 -7.39
C GLN A 111 8.74 26.54 -7.46
N ALA A 112 9.63 26.23 -6.49
CA ALA A 112 11.00 26.76 -6.49
C ALA A 112 11.79 26.35 -7.74
N ARG A 113 11.55 25.15 -8.27
CA ARG A 113 12.18 24.62 -9.50
C ARG A 113 11.44 25.00 -10.79
N LYS A 114 10.38 25.83 -10.72
CA LYS A 114 9.50 26.19 -11.84
C LYS A 114 8.94 24.97 -12.60
N GLY A 115 8.73 23.87 -11.88
CA GLY A 115 8.18 22.62 -12.43
C GLY A 115 6.65 22.61 -12.44
N SER A 116 6.08 21.59 -13.07
CA SER A 116 4.63 21.38 -13.11
C SER A 116 4.15 20.51 -11.94
N MET A 117 3.27 21.04 -11.10
CA MET A 117 2.63 20.26 -10.03
C MET A 117 1.71 19.17 -10.59
N LEU A 118 1.11 19.39 -11.76
CA LEU A 118 0.29 18.39 -12.43
C LEU A 118 1.11 17.15 -12.79
N LEU A 119 2.33 17.35 -13.31
CA LEU A 119 3.23 16.25 -13.63
C LEU A 119 3.71 15.52 -12.37
N ALA A 120 3.91 16.25 -11.27
CA ALA A 120 4.24 15.65 -9.98
C ALA A 120 3.09 14.77 -9.45
N LEU A 121 1.86 15.28 -9.48
CA LEU A 121 0.67 14.52 -9.08
C LEU A 121 0.39 13.33 -10.02
N ALA A 122 0.71 13.45 -11.31
CA ALA A 122 0.57 12.33 -12.26
C ALA A 122 1.42 11.11 -11.87
N MET A 123 2.51 11.28 -11.10
CA MET A 123 3.28 10.14 -10.58
C MET A 123 2.56 9.35 -9.46
N LEU A 124 1.52 9.92 -8.85
CA LEU A 124 0.64 9.22 -7.91
C LEU A 124 -0.41 8.36 -8.61
N TYR A 125 -0.63 8.58 -9.92
CA TYR A 125 -1.65 7.89 -10.70
C TYR A 125 -1.58 6.35 -10.59
N PRO A 126 -0.42 5.68 -10.72
CA PRO A 126 -0.36 4.22 -10.65
C PRO A 126 -0.86 3.67 -9.32
N PHE A 127 -0.54 4.36 -8.22
CA PHE A 127 -0.98 3.96 -6.89
C PHE A 127 -2.48 4.20 -6.69
N VAL A 128 -3.00 5.35 -7.15
CA VAL A 128 -4.45 5.61 -7.12
C VAL A 128 -5.22 4.58 -7.94
N VAL A 129 -4.72 4.20 -9.12
CA VAL A 129 -5.33 3.16 -9.96
C VAL A 129 -5.25 1.78 -9.31
N LEU A 130 -4.14 1.45 -8.64
CA LEU A 130 -4.04 0.20 -7.86
C LEU A 130 -5.14 0.14 -6.79
N LEU A 131 -5.23 1.17 -5.95
CA LEU A 131 -6.19 1.20 -4.85
C LEU A 131 -7.64 1.23 -5.37
N GLY A 132 -7.94 2.13 -6.29
CA GLY A 132 -9.26 2.27 -6.89
C GLY A 132 -9.68 1.02 -7.66
N GLY A 133 -8.76 0.40 -8.40
CA GLY A 133 -9.01 -0.82 -9.16
C GLY A 133 -9.30 -2.02 -8.25
N VAL A 134 -8.55 -2.19 -7.16
CA VAL A 134 -8.80 -3.27 -6.18
C VAL A 134 -10.12 -3.05 -5.44
N LEU A 135 -10.43 -1.82 -5.03
CA LEU A 135 -11.71 -1.47 -4.39
C LEU A 135 -12.90 -1.66 -5.35
N LEU A 136 -12.74 -1.25 -6.61
CA LEU A 136 -13.75 -1.46 -7.64
C LEU A 136 -13.97 -2.94 -7.91
N TRP A 137 -12.90 -3.73 -8.00
CA TRP A 137 -12.99 -5.17 -8.16
C TRP A 137 -13.74 -5.81 -6.99
N ASP A 138 -13.41 -5.46 -5.75
CA ASP A 138 -14.12 -5.96 -4.57
C ASP A 138 -15.59 -5.55 -4.54
N TYR A 139 -15.92 -4.32 -4.93
CA TYR A 139 -17.32 -3.85 -5.03
C TYR A 139 -18.14 -4.63 -6.07
N LEU A 140 -17.52 -4.98 -7.20
CA LEU A 140 -18.17 -5.75 -8.27
C LEU A 140 -18.18 -7.25 -7.98
N SER A 141 -17.31 -7.73 -7.11
CA SER A 141 -17.12 -9.14 -6.79
C SER A 141 -18.42 -9.79 -6.24
N PRO A 142 -18.92 -10.88 -6.84
CA PRO A 142 -20.01 -11.67 -6.27
C PRO A 142 -19.61 -12.44 -5.01
N SER A 143 -18.34 -12.83 -4.85
CA SER A 143 -17.89 -13.71 -3.74
C SER A 143 -17.33 -12.97 -2.53
N ASP A 144 -17.35 -11.63 -2.52
CA ASP A 144 -16.73 -10.79 -1.47
C ASP A 144 -15.25 -11.17 -1.25
N ILE A 145 -14.39 -10.84 -2.23
CA ILE A 145 -12.97 -11.21 -2.19
C ILE A 145 -12.23 -10.69 -0.94
N MET A 146 -12.54 -9.46 -0.46
CA MET A 146 -11.90 -8.92 0.75
C MET A 146 -12.44 -9.56 2.04
N GLY A 147 -13.69 -10.01 2.08
CA GLY A 147 -14.23 -10.75 3.22
C GLY A 147 -13.73 -12.18 3.28
N LYS A 148 -13.76 -12.87 2.13
CA LYS A 148 -13.47 -14.30 2.02
C LYS A 148 -11.98 -14.63 1.89
N TYR A 149 -11.22 -13.81 1.18
CA TYR A 149 -9.79 -14.03 0.91
C TYR A 149 -8.91 -12.79 1.21
N PRO A 150 -9.05 -12.14 2.38
CA PRO A 150 -8.35 -10.88 2.69
C PRO A 150 -6.83 -10.98 2.54
N HIS A 151 -6.23 -12.09 2.96
CA HIS A 151 -4.78 -12.29 2.90
C HIS A 151 -4.26 -12.36 1.46
N LEU A 152 -4.99 -13.02 0.55
CA LEU A 152 -4.60 -13.09 -0.86
C LEU A 152 -4.72 -11.71 -1.53
N VAL A 153 -5.78 -10.95 -1.23
CA VAL A 153 -5.92 -9.57 -1.71
C VAL A 153 -4.74 -8.72 -1.25
N ILE A 154 -4.35 -8.82 0.02
CA ILE A 154 -3.21 -8.07 0.58
C ILE A 154 -1.89 -8.52 -0.04
N ILE A 155 -1.67 -9.81 -0.24
CA ILE A 155 -0.44 -10.31 -0.88
C ILE A 155 -0.34 -9.78 -2.32
N GLY A 156 -1.39 -9.96 -3.13
CA GLY A 156 -1.38 -9.51 -4.52
C GLY A 156 -1.20 -8.00 -4.64
N THR A 157 -1.96 -7.23 -3.86
CA THR A 157 -1.90 -5.75 -3.85
C THR A 157 -0.58 -5.25 -3.25
N GLY A 158 -0.08 -5.91 -2.21
CA GLY A 158 1.19 -5.59 -1.54
C GLY A 158 2.40 -5.80 -2.45
N LEU A 159 2.41 -6.87 -3.25
CA LEU A 159 3.44 -7.10 -4.27
C LEU A 159 3.36 -6.07 -5.39
N ALA A 160 2.16 -5.76 -5.89
CA ALA A 160 1.97 -4.69 -6.87
C ALA A 160 2.45 -3.34 -6.35
N PHE A 161 2.11 -3.02 -5.09
CA PHE A 161 2.58 -1.82 -4.39
C PHE A 161 4.10 -1.79 -4.24
N GLY A 162 4.72 -2.91 -3.84
CA GLY A 162 6.17 -3.03 -3.73
C GLY A 162 6.87 -2.76 -5.06
N TYR A 163 6.30 -3.25 -6.17
CA TYR A 163 6.78 -2.91 -7.52
C TYR A 163 6.66 -1.40 -7.79
N LEU A 164 5.52 -0.77 -7.51
CA LEU A 164 5.32 0.67 -7.75
C LEU A 164 6.32 1.53 -6.97
N VAL A 165 6.47 1.29 -5.66
CA VAL A 165 7.43 2.00 -4.81
C VAL A 165 8.85 1.74 -5.30
N GLY A 166 9.21 0.48 -5.57
CA GLY A 166 10.53 0.11 -6.06
C GLY A 166 10.90 0.84 -7.34
N ARG A 167 9.97 0.93 -8.31
CA ARG A 167 10.16 1.70 -9.55
C ARG A 167 10.34 3.19 -9.28
N MET A 168 9.61 3.78 -8.33
CA MET A 168 9.77 5.18 -7.97
C MET A 168 11.13 5.47 -7.32
N ILE A 169 11.57 4.59 -6.42
CA ILE A 169 12.89 4.67 -5.79
C ILE A 169 13.99 4.55 -6.85
N LEU A 170 13.89 3.55 -7.74
CA LEU A 170 14.87 3.37 -8.80
C LEU A 170 14.93 4.58 -9.74
N ALA A 171 13.77 5.11 -10.15
CA ALA A 171 13.71 6.29 -10.98
C ALA A 171 14.36 7.51 -10.31
N HIS A 172 14.25 7.63 -8.98
CA HIS A 172 14.96 8.66 -8.23
C HIS A 172 16.48 8.42 -8.23
N LEU A 173 16.92 7.21 -7.87
CA LEU A 173 18.34 6.85 -7.75
C LEU A 173 19.10 6.95 -9.09
N CYS A 174 18.42 6.67 -10.20
CA CYS A 174 18.97 6.76 -11.53
C CYS A 174 18.79 8.14 -12.18
N ASP A 175 18.33 9.14 -11.43
CA ASP A 175 18.02 10.50 -11.92
C ASP A 175 17.16 10.48 -13.20
N GLU A 176 16.21 9.54 -13.27
CA GLU A 176 15.33 9.42 -14.41
C GLU A 176 14.46 10.67 -14.59
N PRO A 177 14.14 11.07 -15.83
CA PRO A 177 13.31 12.24 -16.08
C PRO A 177 11.95 12.11 -15.39
N LYS A 178 11.56 13.20 -14.72
CA LYS A 178 10.34 13.28 -13.91
C LYS A 178 9.09 13.14 -14.78
N GLY A 179 8.17 12.29 -14.35
CA GLY A 179 6.89 12.07 -15.04
C GLY A 179 6.39 10.64 -14.94
N LEU A 180 5.14 10.44 -15.35
CA LEU A 180 4.52 9.12 -15.40
C LEU A 180 5.10 8.31 -16.56
N LYS A 181 5.70 7.17 -16.26
CA LYS A 181 6.23 6.24 -17.26
C LYS A 181 5.35 5.01 -17.38
N THR A 182 5.23 4.49 -18.59
CA THR A 182 4.49 3.24 -18.89
C THR A 182 4.97 2.07 -18.03
N GLY A 183 6.28 1.97 -17.79
CA GLY A 183 6.88 0.94 -16.92
C GLY A 183 6.40 0.96 -15.47
N MET A 184 5.93 2.13 -14.96
CA MET A 184 5.38 2.24 -13.61
C MET A 184 4.00 1.60 -13.50
N CYS A 185 3.23 1.49 -14.59
CA CYS A 185 1.88 0.94 -14.56
C CYS A 185 1.83 -0.58 -14.80
N MET A 186 2.96 -1.25 -14.99
CA MET A 186 2.98 -2.66 -15.41
C MET A 186 2.34 -3.61 -14.40
N SER A 187 2.46 -3.33 -13.09
CA SER A 187 1.81 -4.14 -12.06
C SER A 187 0.27 -4.03 -12.07
N LEU A 188 -0.29 -3.07 -12.81
CA LEU A 188 -1.73 -2.81 -12.91
C LEU A 188 -2.41 -3.57 -14.05
N LEU A 189 -1.65 -4.16 -14.98
CA LEU A 189 -2.19 -4.76 -16.21
C LEU A 189 -3.17 -5.91 -15.98
N TYR A 190 -3.09 -6.56 -14.82
CA TYR A 190 -4.01 -7.63 -14.46
C TYR A 190 -5.36 -7.12 -13.95
N LEU A 191 -5.43 -5.90 -13.39
CA LEU A 191 -6.66 -5.37 -12.80
C LEU A 191 -7.83 -5.26 -13.79
N PRO A 192 -7.65 -4.79 -15.05
CA PRO A 192 -8.73 -4.79 -16.04
C PRO A 192 -9.33 -6.18 -16.28
N VAL A 193 -8.50 -7.24 -16.32
CA VAL A 193 -8.97 -8.62 -16.49
C VAL A 193 -9.81 -9.06 -15.30
N ALA A 194 -9.35 -8.74 -14.09
CA ALA A 194 -10.05 -9.06 -12.86
C ALA A 194 -11.41 -8.35 -12.74
N ILE A 195 -11.43 -7.04 -13.07
CA ILE A 195 -12.64 -6.21 -13.10
C ILE A 195 -13.60 -6.71 -14.18
N ALA A 196 -13.11 -7.03 -15.38
CA ALA A 196 -13.93 -7.56 -16.46
C ALA A 196 -14.59 -8.89 -16.06
N ASN A 197 -13.87 -9.81 -15.42
CA ASN A 197 -14.43 -11.06 -14.93
C ASN A 197 -15.55 -10.84 -13.89
N ALA A 198 -15.35 -9.91 -12.95
CA ALA A 198 -16.37 -9.54 -11.96
C ALA A 198 -17.59 -8.88 -12.63
N LEU A 199 -17.37 -8.04 -13.63
CA LEU A 199 -18.44 -7.40 -14.38
C LEU A 199 -19.26 -8.41 -15.18
N THR A 200 -18.63 -9.41 -15.82
CA THR A 200 -19.37 -10.47 -16.52
C THR A 200 -20.26 -11.25 -15.55
N SER A 201 -19.82 -11.46 -14.31
CA SER A 201 -20.67 -12.08 -13.29
C SER A 201 -21.94 -11.29 -13.00
N ARG A 202 -21.90 -9.95 -13.08
CA ARG A 202 -23.09 -9.11 -12.88
C ARG A 202 -24.03 -9.15 -14.09
N LEU A 203 -23.51 -9.44 -15.28
CA LEU A 203 -24.27 -9.55 -16.52
C LEU A 203 -24.86 -10.95 -16.74
N ASN A 204 -24.23 -12.00 -16.23
CA ASN A 204 -24.65 -13.41 -16.37
C ASN A 204 -25.31 -13.96 -15.09
N ASP A 205 -26.27 -13.24 -14.51
CA ASP A 205 -27.08 -13.69 -13.35
C ASP A 205 -26.24 -14.20 -12.14
N GLY A 206 -25.08 -13.60 -11.91
CA GLY A 206 -24.21 -13.95 -10.77
C GLY A 206 -23.21 -15.08 -11.04
N VAL A 207 -23.12 -15.59 -12.28
CA VAL A 207 -22.14 -16.63 -12.65
C VAL A 207 -20.90 -15.98 -13.26
N PRO A 208 -19.73 -15.99 -12.58
CA PRO A 208 -18.50 -15.45 -13.15
C PRO A 208 -17.95 -16.38 -14.24
N LEU A 209 -17.28 -15.82 -15.26
CA LEU A 209 -16.61 -16.60 -16.32
C LEU A 209 -15.54 -17.52 -15.74
N VAL A 210 -14.74 -16.98 -14.81
CA VAL A 210 -13.71 -17.69 -14.07
C VAL A 210 -13.98 -17.50 -12.59
N ASN A 211 -13.89 -18.57 -11.81
CA ASN A 211 -14.04 -18.50 -10.37
C ASN A 211 -13.04 -17.50 -9.78
N GLU A 212 -13.55 -16.55 -8.98
CA GLU A 212 -12.78 -15.42 -8.48
C GLU A 212 -11.56 -15.82 -7.65
N ARG A 213 -11.57 -17.00 -7.02
CA ARG A 213 -10.39 -17.52 -6.33
C ARG A 213 -9.23 -17.72 -7.30
N PHE A 214 -9.48 -18.28 -8.49
CA PHE A 214 -8.43 -18.46 -9.49
C PHE A 214 -7.99 -17.13 -10.09
N VAL A 215 -8.91 -16.19 -10.29
CA VAL A 215 -8.56 -14.83 -10.73
C VAL A 215 -7.66 -14.14 -9.70
N LEU A 216 -7.95 -14.30 -8.41
CA LEU A 216 -7.14 -13.74 -7.32
C LEU A 216 -5.78 -14.43 -7.17
N LEU A 217 -5.71 -15.75 -7.35
CA LEU A 217 -4.43 -16.47 -7.41
C LEU A 217 -3.60 -16.04 -8.62
N GLY A 218 -4.24 -15.86 -9.79
CA GLY A 218 -3.61 -15.32 -10.98
C GLY A 218 -3.08 -13.90 -10.77
N PHE A 219 -3.83 -13.05 -10.04
CA PHE A 219 -3.35 -11.72 -9.66
C PHE A 219 -2.09 -11.80 -8.79
N CYS A 220 -2.09 -12.65 -7.76
CA CYS A 220 -0.92 -12.86 -6.90
C CYS A 220 0.28 -13.42 -7.67
N ALA A 221 0.05 -14.37 -8.58
CA ALA A 221 1.10 -14.96 -9.41
C ALA A 221 1.69 -13.92 -10.37
N PHE A 222 0.84 -13.10 -10.99
CA PHE A 222 1.25 -12.01 -11.88
C PHE A 222 2.07 -10.97 -11.13
N THR A 223 1.56 -10.44 -10.01
CA THR A 223 2.25 -9.40 -9.24
C THR A 223 3.51 -9.93 -8.56
N GLY A 224 3.53 -11.20 -8.14
CA GLY A 224 4.73 -11.87 -7.64
C GLY A 224 5.79 -12.03 -8.72
N THR A 225 5.41 -12.47 -9.92
CA THR A 225 6.34 -12.64 -11.05
C THR A 225 6.96 -11.32 -11.46
N ILE A 226 6.16 -10.26 -11.61
CA ILE A 226 6.68 -8.96 -12.03
C ILE A 226 7.57 -8.32 -10.95
N TYR A 227 7.21 -8.50 -9.67
CA TYR A 227 8.04 -8.03 -8.56
C TYR A 227 9.37 -8.76 -8.49
N LEU A 228 9.36 -10.10 -8.61
CA LEU A 228 10.59 -10.91 -8.61
C LEU A 228 11.48 -10.56 -9.81
N HIS A 229 10.90 -10.45 -11.01
CA HIS A 229 11.62 -10.02 -12.19
C HIS A 229 12.27 -8.64 -11.95
N PHE A 230 11.51 -7.67 -11.45
CA PHE A 230 12.03 -6.34 -11.12
C PHE A 230 13.20 -6.41 -10.12
N ALA A 231 13.03 -7.13 -9.01
CA ALA A 231 14.06 -7.25 -7.99
C ALA A 231 15.34 -7.89 -8.53
N ILE A 232 15.22 -8.98 -9.30
CA ILE A 232 16.36 -9.68 -9.91
C ILE A 232 17.06 -8.76 -10.91
N SER A 233 16.32 -8.08 -11.80
CA SER A 233 16.90 -7.15 -12.77
C SER A 233 17.69 -6.03 -12.10
N VAL A 234 17.12 -5.38 -11.08
CA VAL A 234 17.79 -4.30 -10.34
C VAL A 234 19.06 -4.80 -9.65
N ILE A 235 18.99 -5.97 -9.01
CA ILE A 235 20.18 -6.59 -8.40
C ILE A 235 21.25 -6.85 -9.46
N HIS A 236 20.88 -7.41 -10.61
CA HIS A 236 21.81 -7.73 -11.68
C HIS A 236 22.44 -6.47 -12.30
N GLU A 237 21.65 -5.43 -12.54
CA GLU A 237 22.12 -4.15 -13.06
C GLU A 237 23.10 -3.48 -12.10
N ILE A 238 22.77 -3.42 -10.81
CA ILE A 238 23.66 -2.82 -9.79
C ILE A 238 24.95 -3.62 -9.64
N THR A 239 24.87 -4.95 -9.54
CA THR A 239 26.05 -5.82 -9.39
C THR A 239 26.95 -5.77 -10.61
N THR A 240 26.37 -5.73 -11.82
CA THR A 240 27.13 -5.60 -13.08
C THR A 240 27.79 -4.23 -13.19
N ALA A 241 27.06 -3.15 -12.87
CA ALA A 241 27.60 -1.78 -12.95
C ALA A 241 28.73 -1.55 -11.93
N LEU A 242 28.65 -2.15 -10.75
CA LEU A 242 29.67 -2.03 -9.70
C LEU A 242 30.79 -3.09 -9.79
N GLY A 243 30.63 -4.12 -10.62
CA GLY A 243 31.57 -5.25 -10.70
C GLY A 243 31.64 -6.07 -9.41
N ILE A 244 30.56 -6.11 -8.62
CA ILE A 244 30.49 -6.86 -7.36
C ILE A 244 29.53 -8.03 -7.46
N TYR A 245 29.72 -9.08 -6.66
CA TYR A 245 28.77 -10.19 -6.57
C TYR A 245 27.72 -9.90 -5.49
N CYS A 246 26.46 -10.25 -5.77
CA CYS A 246 25.40 -10.16 -4.77
C CYS A 246 25.75 -11.04 -3.55
N PHE A 247 25.55 -10.52 -2.34
CA PHE A 247 25.86 -11.18 -1.07
C PHE A 247 27.33 -11.58 -0.83
N ARG A 248 28.29 -11.00 -1.57
CA ARG A 248 29.73 -11.21 -1.34
C ARG A 248 30.43 -9.88 -1.12
N ILE A 249 31.04 -9.72 0.05
CA ILE A 249 31.86 -8.54 0.36
C ILE A 249 33.25 -8.76 -0.24
N THR A 250 33.61 -8.03 -1.29
CA THR A 250 34.97 -7.97 -1.81
C THR A 250 35.83 -7.12 -0.86
N ARG A 251 36.97 -7.68 -0.42
CA ARG A 251 37.92 -6.95 0.42
C ARG A 251 38.52 -5.82 -0.42
N LYS A 252 38.47 -4.59 0.09
CA LYS A 252 39.13 -3.45 -0.54
C LYS A 252 40.64 -3.69 -0.44
N GLU A 253 41.35 -3.78 -1.57
CA GLU A 253 42.81 -3.77 -1.56
C GLU A 253 43.26 -2.41 -1.03
N ALA A 254 44.19 -2.43 -0.05
CA ALA A 254 44.64 -1.28 0.71
C ALA A 254 45.61 -0.41 -0.10
#